data_AF-A0A9E2FTJ9-F1
#
_entry.id   AF-A0A9E2FTJ9-F1
#
_cell.length_a   1.000
_cell.length_b   1.000
_cell.length_c   1.000
_cell.angle_alpha   90.00
_cell.angle_beta   90.00
_cell.angle_gamma   90.00
#
_symmetry.space_group_name_H-M   'P 1'
#
loop_
_entity.id
_entity.type
_entity.pdbx_description
1 polymer ?
#
loop_
_entity_poly.entity_id
_entity_poly.type
_entity_poly.pdbx_seq_one_letter_code
_entity_poly.pdbx_strand_id
1 'polypeptide(L)'
;MSTPTRYPLQWPEGWKRMQSYQRKTATFSRQGKALTVFDGVQRVLDELQRLGVHQDDVVVSTNLQTRLDGLPRSNQARPGDPGVCVYWRKSINEPMRCMAVDRYDEVQDNLAAVAATLEAMRSIERHGGAAILDRAFTGFAALPAPVGGKRDWWTVLELQSTASQAEIREAFNRLAREHHPDRGGTDERMAEIIRARDEALSK
;
A
#
# COMPACT_ATOMS: atom_id res chain seq x y z
N MET A 1 -5.60 5.94 -8.48
CA MET A 1 -4.65 6.32 -7.39
C MET A 1 -3.24 6.22 -7.95
N SER A 2 -2.34 7.16 -7.62
CA SER A 2 -0.94 7.08 -8.04
C SER A 2 -0.23 6.01 -7.22
N THR A 3 0.42 5.05 -7.88
CA THR A 3 1.26 4.04 -7.21
C THR A 3 2.41 4.77 -6.48
N PRO A 4 2.66 4.49 -5.20
CA PRO A 4 3.76 5.13 -4.46
C PRO A 4 5.09 4.86 -5.18
N THR A 5 5.93 5.89 -5.27
CA THR A 5 7.25 5.77 -5.90
C THR A 5 8.27 5.19 -4.92
N ARG A 6 9.26 4.47 -5.45
CA ARG A 6 10.37 3.87 -4.67
C ARG A 6 11.42 4.91 -4.25
N TYR A 7 11.55 5.97 -5.05
CA TYR A 7 12.39 7.15 -4.83
C TYR A 7 11.77 8.35 -5.56
N PRO A 8 11.78 9.57 -5.00
CA PRO A 8 12.16 9.89 -3.63
C PRO A 8 11.18 9.30 -2.59
N LEU A 9 11.48 9.48 -1.30
CA LEU A 9 10.61 9.05 -0.20
C LEU A 9 9.20 9.65 -0.34
N GLN A 10 8.20 8.79 -0.39
CA GLN A 10 6.78 9.12 -0.27
C GLN A 10 6.37 8.90 1.18
N TRP A 11 6.05 9.97 1.90
CA TRP A 11 5.55 9.87 3.27
C TRP A 11 4.02 9.86 3.26
N PRO A 12 3.36 8.97 4.02
CA PRO A 12 1.91 8.87 4.00
C PRO A 12 1.25 10.12 4.58
N GLU A 13 0.13 10.50 3.99
CA GLU A 13 -0.64 11.66 4.41
C GLU A 13 -1.19 11.48 5.84
N GLY A 14 -1.17 12.56 6.63
CA GLY A 14 -1.63 12.54 8.03
C GLY A 14 -0.65 11.97 9.05
N TRP A 15 0.48 11.38 8.62
CA TRP A 15 1.50 10.89 9.54
C TRP A 15 2.48 12.00 9.95
N LYS A 16 2.66 12.18 11.26
CA LYS A 16 3.63 13.15 11.79
C LYS A 16 5.06 12.70 11.47
N ARG A 17 5.86 13.65 10.99
CA ARG A 17 7.30 13.49 10.79
C ARG A 17 8.05 13.71 12.10
N MET A 18 9.06 12.90 12.35
CA MET A 18 10.00 13.10 13.43
C MET A 18 11.04 14.15 13.05
N GLN A 19 11.22 15.14 13.92
CA GLN A 19 12.26 16.14 13.75
C GLN A 19 13.64 15.50 13.90
N SER A 20 14.61 15.97 13.12
CA SER A 20 15.95 15.37 13.06
C SER A 20 16.63 15.25 14.43
N TYR A 21 16.49 16.26 15.30
CA TYR A 21 17.07 16.29 16.64
C TYR A 21 16.38 15.33 17.64
N GLN A 22 15.20 14.81 17.32
CA GLN A 22 14.47 13.84 18.15
C GLN A 22 14.79 12.38 17.75
N ARG A 23 15.50 12.19 16.64
CA ARG A 23 15.91 10.87 16.17
C ARG A 23 16.88 10.24 17.14
N LYS A 24 16.88 8.90 17.15
CA LYS A 24 17.72 8.11 18.05
C LYS A 24 18.66 7.23 17.25
N THR A 25 19.82 6.93 17.83
CA THR A 25 20.64 5.80 17.37
C THR A 25 19.95 4.49 17.76
N ALA A 26 19.86 3.56 16.83
CA ALA A 26 19.27 2.26 17.10
C ALA A 26 20.29 1.28 17.68
N THR A 27 19.80 0.20 18.28
CA THR A 27 20.60 -0.93 18.77
C THR A 27 20.42 -2.19 17.92
N PHE A 28 19.76 -2.07 16.76
CA PHE A 28 19.53 -3.21 15.88
C PHE A 28 20.86 -3.74 15.34
N SER A 29 21.02 -5.05 15.39
CA SER A 29 22.21 -5.71 14.88
C SER A 29 21.86 -7.06 14.25
N ARG A 30 22.79 -7.57 13.45
CA ARG A 30 22.79 -8.94 12.91
C ARG A 30 24.14 -9.55 13.23
N GLN A 31 24.15 -10.65 14.00
CA GLN A 31 25.38 -11.35 14.41
C GLN A 31 26.43 -10.40 15.04
N GLY A 32 25.98 -9.46 15.88
CA GLY A 32 26.85 -8.50 16.56
C GLY A 32 27.38 -7.36 15.68
N LYS A 33 26.96 -7.27 14.40
CA LYS A 33 27.31 -6.15 13.50
C LYS A 33 26.12 -5.24 13.26
N ALA A 34 26.41 -3.96 12.99
CA ALA A 34 25.41 -3.01 12.53
C ALA A 34 24.73 -3.51 11.23
N LEU A 35 23.46 -3.17 11.05
CA LEU A 35 22.71 -3.59 9.88
C LEU A 35 23.18 -2.88 8.62
N THR A 36 23.08 -3.58 7.49
CA THR A 36 23.12 -2.95 6.17
C THR A 36 21.70 -2.61 5.70
N VAL A 37 21.58 -1.73 4.70
CA VAL A 37 20.29 -1.46 4.04
C VAL A 37 19.68 -2.75 3.48
N PHE A 38 20.52 -3.62 2.89
CA PHE A 38 20.09 -4.92 2.41
C PHE A 38 19.50 -5.79 3.55
N ASP A 39 20.14 -5.84 4.71
CA ASP A 39 19.60 -6.57 5.88
C ASP A 39 18.23 -6.02 6.30
N GLY A 40 18.08 -4.69 6.33
CA GLY A 40 16.82 -4.05 6.66
C GLY A 40 15.71 -4.37 5.66
N VAL A 41 16.01 -4.29 4.36
CA VAL A 41 15.05 -4.62 3.28
C VAL A 41 14.64 -6.08 3.34
N GLN A 42 15.59 -7.02 3.50
CA GLN A 42 15.29 -8.45 3.58
C GLN A 42 14.38 -8.76 4.77
N ARG A 43 14.64 -8.19 5.95
CA ARG A 43 13.76 -8.36 7.12
C ARG A 43 12.32 -7.92 6.85
N VAL A 44 12.13 -6.80 6.16
CA VAL A 44 10.79 -6.32 5.78
C VAL A 44 10.12 -7.29 4.81
N LEU A 45 10.83 -7.71 3.77
CA LEU A 45 10.28 -8.63 2.77
C LEU A 45 9.93 -9.99 3.37
N ASP A 46 10.77 -10.54 4.24
CA ASP A 46 10.52 -11.80 4.93
C ASP A 46 9.25 -11.74 5.79
N GLU A 47 9.05 -10.66 6.55
CA GLU A 47 7.84 -10.50 7.36
C GLU A 47 6.58 -10.25 6.52
N LEU A 48 6.68 -9.50 5.41
CA LEU A 48 5.57 -9.32 4.48
C LEU A 48 5.21 -10.63 3.75
N GLN A 49 6.20 -11.42 3.36
CA GLN A 49 5.98 -12.74 2.77
C GLN A 49 5.27 -13.67 3.77
N ARG A 50 5.65 -13.64 5.05
CA ARG A 50 4.96 -14.39 6.12
C ARG A 50 3.52 -13.92 6.35
N LEU A 51 3.18 -12.69 5.97
CA LEU A 51 1.82 -12.16 5.95
C LEU A 51 1.06 -12.46 4.65
N GLY A 52 1.68 -13.19 3.71
CA GLY A 52 1.08 -13.58 2.43
C GLY A 52 1.16 -12.50 1.35
N VAL A 53 2.08 -11.55 1.45
CA VAL A 53 2.29 -10.48 0.47
C VAL A 53 3.44 -10.87 -0.47
N HIS A 54 3.19 -10.80 -1.77
CA HIS A 54 4.25 -11.02 -2.78
C HIS A 54 5.16 -9.80 -2.89
N GLN A 55 6.45 -10.01 -3.13
CA GLN A 55 7.44 -8.93 -3.24
C GLN A 55 7.08 -7.89 -4.31
N ASP A 56 6.47 -8.32 -5.41
CA ASP A 56 6.07 -7.42 -6.51
C ASP A 56 4.97 -6.44 -6.09
N ASP A 57 4.19 -6.78 -5.07
CA ASP A 57 3.18 -5.91 -4.45
C ASP A 57 3.74 -5.02 -3.34
N VAL A 58 5.07 -5.02 -3.14
CA VAL A 58 5.75 -4.20 -2.13
C VAL A 58 6.52 -3.04 -2.78
N VAL A 59 6.30 -1.85 -2.24
CA VAL A 59 7.07 -0.64 -2.54
C VAL A 59 7.79 -0.17 -1.29
N VAL A 60 9.12 -0.25 -1.30
CA VAL A 60 9.97 0.37 -0.27
C VAL A 60 10.36 1.75 -0.77
N SER A 61 9.75 2.79 -0.20
CA SER A 61 9.99 4.19 -0.53
C SER A 61 11.00 4.82 0.41
N THR A 62 12.10 5.33 -0.13
CA THR A 62 13.21 5.95 0.64
C THR A 62 13.92 7.01 -0.20
N ASN A 63 14.81 7.79 0.42
CA ASN A 63 15.72 8.72 -0.29
C ASN A 63 17.06 8.08 -0.68
N LEU A 64 17.07 6.76 -0.89
CA LEU A 64 18.21 5.99 -1.37
C LEU A 64 18.06 5.69 -2.86
N GLN A 65 19.17 5.69 -3.61
CA GLN A 65 19.16 5.22 -5.00
C GLN A 65 18.71 3.75 -5.03
N THR A 66 17.85 3.41 -5.99
CA THR A 66 17.34 2.05 -6.18
C THR A 66 18.25 1.23 -7.09
N ARG A 67 18.18 -0.10 -6.96
CA ARG A 67 18.75 -1.04 -7.93
C ARG A 67 17.73 -1.31 -9.06
N LEU A 68 18.11 -2.16 -10.01
CA LEU A 68 17.23 -2.60 -11.11
C LEU A 68 15.98 -3.34 -10.60
N ASP A 69 16.07 -4.00 -9.43
CA ASP A 69 14.95 -4.65 -8.75
C ASP A 69 14.01 -3.68 -8.00
N GLY A 70 14.30 -2.38 -8.04
CA GLY A 70 13.51 -1.36 -7.36
C GLY A 70 13.70 -1.31 -5.83
N LEU A 71 14.60 -2.10 -5.26
CA LEU A 71 14.92 -2.03 -3.83
C LEU A 71 16.06 -1.03 -3.57
N PRO A 72 16.10 -0.38 -2.39
CA PRO A 72 17.18 0.52 -2.01
C PRO A 72 18.57 -0.15 -2.10
N ARG A 73 19.52 0.52 -2.76
CA ARG A 73 20.90 0.04 -2.90
C ARG A 73 21.66 0.20 -1.57
N SER A 74 22.49 -0.79 -1.25
CA SER A 74 23.47 -0.66 -0.16
C SER A 74 24.73 0.10 -0.60
N ASN A 75 25.62 0.44 0.35
CA ASN A 75 26.91 1.09 0.09
C ASN A 75 26.80 2.43 -0.66
N GLN A 76 25.89 3.28 -0.20
CA GLN A 76 25.77 4.67 -0.67
C GLN A 76 25.78 5.63 0.52
N ALA A 77 25.98 6.92 0.25
CA ALA A 77 25.98 7.95 1.28
C ALA A 77 24.62 8.00 2.00
N ARG A 78 24.67 8.26 3.32
CA ARG A 78 23.47 8.45 4.14
C ARG A 78 22.67 9.65 3.60
N PRO A 79 21.36 9.52 3.33
CA PRO A 79 20.54 10.64 2.91
C PRO A 79 20.30 11.58 4.10
N GLY A 80 20.09 12.89 3.83
CA GLY A 80 19.75 13.84 4.89
C GLY A 80 18.44 13.50 5.61
N ASP A 81 17.52 12.86 4.89
CA ASP A 81 16.32 12.27 5.46
C ASP A 81 16.34 10.73 5.35
N PRO A 82 16.55 10.02 6.49
CA PRO A 82 16.63 8.56 6.58
C PRO A 82 15.25 7.89 6.75
N GLY A 83 14.15 8.65 6.64
CA GLY A 83 12.81 8.10 6.77
C GLY A 83 12.54 6.98 5.74
N VAL A 84 11.73 6.02 6.16
CA VAL A 84 11.31 4.87 5.36
C VAL A 84 9.79 4.82 5.35
N CYS A 85 9.20 4.60 4.19
CA CYS A 85 7.82 4.15 4.11
C CYS A 85 7.72 2.89 3.25
N VAL A 86 7.11 1.85 3.80
CA VAL A 86 6.83 0.60 3.10
C VAL A 86 5.35 0.57 2.78
N TYR A 87 5.01 0.44 1.51
CA TYR A 87 3.65 0.26 1.02
C TYR A 87 3.48 -1.17 0.51
N TRP A 88 2.33 -1.75 0.76
CA TRP A 88 2.00 -3.07 0.22
C TRP A 88 0.49 -3.32 0.13
N ARG A 89 0.12 -4.31 -0.66
CA ARG A 89 -1.24 -4.87 -0.69
C ARG A 89 -1.17 -6.38 -0.90
N LYS A 90 -2.14 -7.14 -0.40
CA LYS A 90 -2.21 -8.60 -0.62
C LYS A 90 -2.80 -8.97 -1.98
N SER A 91 -3.67 -8.11 -2.49
CA SER A 91 -4.33 -8.25 -3.78
C SER A 91 -4.68 -6.88 -4.32
N ILE A 92 -4.91 -6.79 -5.63
CA ILE A 92 -5.34 -5.56 -6.30
C ILE A 92 -6.66 -5.00 -5.75
N ASN A 93 -7.51 -5.87 -5.20
CA ASN A 93 -8.81 -5.52 -4.62
C ASN A 93 -8.73 -5.07 -3.16
N GLU A 94 -7.56 -5.22 -2.53
CA GLU A 94 -7.35 -4.76 -1.15
C GLU A 94 -6.77 -3.34 -1.12
N PRO A 95 -7.11 -2.54 -0.10
CA PRO A 95 -6.53 -1.21 0.04
C PRO A 95 -5.02 -1.30 0.21
N MET A 96 -4.30 -0.34 -0.39
CA MET A 96 -2.86 -0.17 -0.15
C MET A 96 -2.65 0.16 1.33
N ARG A 97 -1.89 -0.68 2.02
CA ARG A 97 -1.44 -0.47 3.39
C ARG A 97 -0.08 0.19 3.36
N CYS A 98 0.24 0.94 4.40
CA CYS A 98 1.56 1.53 4.54
C CYS A 98 2.05 1.50 5.98
N MET A 99 3.37 1.55 6.15
CA MET A 99 4.02 1.74 7.43
C MET A 99 5.21 2.66 7.25
N ALA A 100 5.21 3.77 7.99
CA ALA A 100 6.25 4.79 7.90
C ALA A 100 7.00 4.93 9.22
N VAL A 101 8.33 4.94 9.16
CA VAL A 101 9.20 5.09 10.32
C VAL A 101 10.37 6.01 9.97
N ASP A 102 10.57 7.04 10.79
CA ASP A 102 11.68 7.99 10.71
C ASP A 102 12.29 8.27 12.10
N ARG A 103 12.14 7.30 13.02
CA ARG A 103 12.58 7.38 14.41
C ARG A 103 14.10 7.34 14.57
N TYR A 104 14.79 6.64 13.67
CA TYR A 104 16.21 6.38 13.76
C TYR A 104 17.00 7.18 12.73
N ASP A 105 18.27 7.39 13.07
CA ASP A 105 19.20 8.13 12.24
C ASP A 105 19.51 7.44 10.90
N GLU A 106 19.42 6.13 10.86
CA GLU A 106 19.85 5.32 9.72
C GLU A 106 18.66 4.66 9.01
N VAL A 107 18.75 4.53 7.69
CA VAL A 107 17.68 3.95 6.86
C VAL A 107 17.48 2.47 7.18
N GLN A 108 18.58 1.72 7.34
CA GLN A 108 18.56 0.30 7.74
C GLN A 108 17.87 0.06 9.08
N ASP A 109 17.99 1.01 10.02
CA ASP A 109 17.39 0.90 11.35
C ASP A 109 15.90 1.22 11.31
N ASN A 110 15.50 2.21 10.50
CA ASN A 110 14.09 2.48 10.23
C ASN A 110 13.43 1.28 9.51
N LEU A 111 14.11 0.65 8.55
CA LEU A 111 13.64 -0.61 7.92
C LEU A 111 13.51 -1.75 8.95
N ALA A 112 14.50 -1.91 9.84
CA ALA A 112 14.45 -2.93 10.89
C ALA A 112 13.30 -2.69 11.87
N ALA A 113 12.99 -1.43 12.17
CA ALA A 113 11.85 -1.06 13.01
C ALA A 113 10.50 -1.34 12.34
N VAL A 114 10.39 -1.13 11.02
CA VAL A 114 9.22 -1.57 10.23
C VAL A 114 9.07 -3.09 10.35
N ALA A 115 10.14 -3.84 10.09
CA ALA A 115 10.11 -5.30 10.18
C ALA A 115 9.71 -5.81 11.58
N ALA A 116 10.27 -5.24 12.64
CA ALA A 116 9.92 -5.59 14.02
C ALA A 116 8.45 -5.30 14.34
N THR A 117 7.89 -4.24 13.77
CA THR A 117 6.47 -3.90 13.94
C THR A 117 5.57 -4.90 13.21
N LEU A 118 5.95 -5.31 11.99
CA LEU A 118 5.24 -6.35 11.23
C LEU A 118 5.29 -7.72 11.95
N GLU A 119 6.44 -8.08 12.51
CA GLU A 119 6.61 -9.30 13.30
C GLU A 119 5.69 -9.29 14.55
N ALA A 120 5.65 -8.17 15.27
CA ALA A 120 4.78 -8.01 16.43
C ALA A 120 3.29 -8.13 16.05
N MET A 121 2.89 -7.49 14.95
CA MET A 121 1.54 -7.60 14.39
C MET A 121 1.16 -9.05 14.05
N ARG A 122 2.05 -9.76 13.37
CA ARG A 122 1.87 -11.18 13.02
C ARG A 122 1.79 -12.08 14.27
N SER A 123 2.56 -11.76 15.30
CA SER A 123 2.51 -12.46 16.58
C SER A 123 1.15 -12.30 17.27
N ILE A 124 0.56 -11.09 17.22
CA ILE A 124 -0.80 -10.83 17.73
C ILE A 124 -1.86 -11.63 16.95
N GLU A 125 -1.76 -11.66 15.61
CA GLU A 125 -2.67 -12.43 14.75
C GLU A 125 -2.65 -13.93 15.11
N ARG A 126 -1.46 -14.50 15.31
CA ARG A 126 -1.27 -15.91 15.68
C ARG A 126 -1.96 -16.29 16.98
N HIS A 127 -2.12 -15.36 17.92
CA HIS A 127 -2.77 -15.59 19.20
C HIS A 127 -4.29 -15.28 19.19
N GLY A 128 -4.90 -15.15 18.01
CA GLY A 128 -6.36 -14.98 17.84
C GLY A 128 -6.81 -13.53 17.62
N GLY A 129 -5.88 -12.60 17.39
CA GLY A 129 -6.17 -11.18 17.17
C GLY A 129 -6.44 -10.76 15.71
N ALA A 130 -6.72 -11.69 14.79
CA ALA A 130 -6.78 -11.42 13.34
C ALA A 130 -7.70 -10.24 12.96
N ALA A 131 -8.86 -10.10 13.62
CA ALA A 131 -9.79 -8.98 13.38
C ALA A 131 -9.27 -7.62 13.89
N ILE A 132 -8.37 -7.61 14.89
CA ILE A 132 -7.75 -6.39 15.42
C ILE A 132 -6.71 -5.87 14.43
N LEU A 133 -6.01 -6.78 13.75
CA LEU A 133 -4.96 -6.42 12.80
C LEU A 133 -5.52 -5.76 11.54
N ASP A 134 -6.59 -6.31 10.94
CA ASP A 134 -7.24 -5.66 9.80
C ASP A 134 -7.79 -4.27 10.14
N ARG A 135 -8.32 -4.10 11.36
CA ARG A 135 -8.76 -2.79 11.87
C ARG A 135 -7.59 -1.82 12.08
N ALA A 136 -6.44 -2.29 12.56
CA ALA A 136 -5.24 -1.49 12.69
C ALA A 136 -4.70 -1.04 11.32
N PHE A 137 -4.78 -1.90 10.31
CA PHE A 137 -4.38 -1.57 8.94
C PHE A 137 -5.32 -0.61 8.22
N THR A 138 -6.63 -0.61 8.51
CA THR A 138 -7.53 0.47 8.07
C THR A 138 -7.15 1.84 8.63
N GLY A 139 -6.55 1.89 9.84
CA GLY A 139 -6.01 3.14 10.40
C GLY A 139 -4.73 3.64 9.72
N PHE A 140 -4.05 2.76 8.97
CA PHE A 140 -2.85 3.04 8.18
C PHE A 140 -3.09 3.09 6.67
N ALA A 141 -4.34 2.90 6.22
CA ALA A 141 -4.71 3.24 4.87
C ALA A 141 -4.48 4.75 4.71
N ALA A 142 -3.78 5.14 3.64
CA ALA A 142 -3.94 6.50 3.13
C ALA A 142 -5.45 6.74 3.05
N LEU A 143 -5.91 7.86 3.63
CA LEU A 143 -7.33 8.21 3.79
C LEU A 143 -8.15 7.71 2.61
N PRO A 144 -9.38 7.18 2.82
CA PRO A 144 -10.24 6.79 1.71
C PRO A 144 -10.23 7.92 0.69
N ALA A 145 -10.05 7.56 -0.59
CA ALA A 145 -9.97 8.52 -1.69
C ALA A 145 -10.97 9.65 -1.47
N PRO A 146 -10.57 10.92 -1.69
CA PRO A 146 -11.43 12.06 -1.43
C PRO A 146 -12.80 11.77 -2.05
N VAL A 147 -13.83 11.86 -1.22
CA VAL A 147 -15.23 11.74 -1.62
C VAL A 147 -15.44 12.76 -2.74
N GLY A 148 -15.34 12.32 -4.00
CA GLY A 148 -15.34 13.22 -5.17
C GLY A 148 -14.44 12.82 -6.35
N GLY A 149 -13.51 11.87 -6.21
CA GLY A 149 -12.76 11.33 -7.36
C GLY A 149 -13.62 10.37 -8.18
N LYS A 150 -13.88 10.68 -9.46
CA LYS A 150 -14.63 9.80 -10.38
C LYS A 150 -13.99 8.40 -10.41
N ARG A 151 -14.77 7.36 -10.15
CA ARG A 151 -14.33 5.96 -10.23
C ARG A 151 -14.16 5.56 -11.70
N ASP A 152 -13.06 4.89 -12.02
CA ASP A 152 -12.79 4.39 -13.38
C ASP A 152 -13.88 3.40 -13.83
N TRP A 153 -14.24 3.42 -15.13
CA TRP A 153 -15.39 2.63 -15.63
C TRP A 153 -15.30 1.13 -15.36
N TRP A 154 -14.11 0.54 -15.46
CA TRP A 154 -13.90 -0.89 -15.22
C TRP A 154 -14.08 -1.25 -13.74
N THR A 155 -13.83 -0.30 -12.84
CA THR A 155 -14.09 -0.46 -11.40
C THR A 155 -15.58 -0.41 -11.09
N VAL A 156 -16.33 0.46 -11.80
CA VAL A 156 -17.79 0.57 -11.64
C VAL A 156 -18.52 -0.63 -12.22
N LEU A 157 -18.05 -1.15 -13.36
CA LEU A 157 -18.64 -2.31 -14.04
C LEU A 157 -18.12 -3.67 -13.54
N GLU A 158 -17.19 -3.68 -12.57
CA GLU A 158 -16.57 -4.90 -12.03
C GLU A 158 -15.89 -5.76 -13.11
N LEU A 159 -15.20 -5.09 -14.03
CA LEU A 159 -14.51 -5.69 -15.18
C LEU A 159 -13.01 -5.36 -15.15
N GLN A 160 -12.25 -6.05 -16.00
CA GLN A 160 -10.88 -5.65 -16.33
C GLN A 160 -10.90 -4.48 -17.32
N SER A 161 -9.85 -3.64 -17.29
CA SER A 161 -9.72 -2.50 -18.23
C SER A 161 -9.57 -2.91 -19.70
N THR A 162 -9.28 -4.20 -19.95
CA THR A 162 -9.17 -4.84 -21.27
C THR A 162 -10.45 -5.57 -21.70
N ALA A 163 -11.54 -5.45 -20.95
CA ALA A 163 -12.79 -6.13 -21.25
C ALA A 163 -13.34 -5.72 -22.63
N SER A 164 -13.85 -6.71 -23.35
CA SER A 164 -14.48 -6.54 -24.66
C SER A 164 -15.82 -5.80 -24.54
N GLN A 165 -16.28 -5.22 -25.65
CA GLN A 165 -17.59 -4.56 -25.69
C GLN A 165 -18.75 -5.50 -25.33
N ALA A 166 -18.61 -6.80 -25.58
CA ALA A 166 -19.60 -7.80 -25.19
C ALA A 166 -19.67 -7.95 -23.67
N GLU A 167 -18.51 -8.10 -23.00
CA GLU A 167 -18.40 -8.20 -21.54
C GLU A 167 -18.89 -6.92 -20.84
N ILE A 168 -18.60 -5.75 -21.41
CA ILE A 168 -19.10 -4.44 -20.92
C ILE A 168 -20.63 -4.39 -20.91
N ARG A 169 -21.28 -4.84 -21.99
CA ARG A 169 -22.75 -4.84 -22.09
C ARG A 169 -23.37 -5.87 -21.15
N GLU A 170 -22.74 -7.03 -20.99
CA GLU A 170 -23.21 -8.07 -20.07
C GLU A 170 -23.13 -7.61 -18.61
N ALA A 171 -22.00 -7.03 -18.21
CA ALA A 171 -21.82 -6.46 -16.88
C ALA A 171 -22.79 -5.32 -16.59
N PHE A 172 -23.02 -4.44 -17.56
CA PHE A 172 -24.04 -3.37 -17.44
C PHE A 172 -25.43 -3.96 -17.18
N ASN A 173 -25.85 -4.97 -17.96
CA ASN A 173 -27.17 -5.58 -17.80
C ASN A 173 -27.33 -6.28 -16.45
N ARG A 174 -26.27 -6.94 -15.95
CA ARG A 174 -26.25 -7.55 -14.62
C ARG A 174 -26.44 -6.49 -13.53
N LEU A 175 -25.57 -5.47 -13.53
CA LEU A 175 -25.56 -4.42 -12.51
C LEU A 175 -26.81 -3.53 -12.56
N ALA A 176 -27.35 -3.24 -13.75
CA ALA A 176 -28.59 -2.48 -13.90
C ALA A 176 -29.80 -3.23 -13.35
N ARG A 177 -29.83 -4.58 -13.41
CA ARG A 177 -30.92 -5.39 -12.83
C ARG A 177 -30.81 -5.48 -11.31
N GLU A 178 -29.60 -5.46 -10.78
CA GLU A 178 -29.29 -5.55 -9.36
C GLU A 178 -29.49 -4.22 -8.64
N HIS A 179 -29.07 -3.12 -9.24
CA HIS A 179 -29.11 -1.78 -8.67
C HIS A 179 -30.21 -0.90 -9.26
N HIS A 180 -31.25 -1.49 -9.86
CA HIS A 180 -32.39 -0.73 -10.36
C HIS A 180 -33.09 0.00 -9.20
N PRO A 181 -33.45 1.29 -9.34
CA PRO A 181 -34.19 2.04 -8.33
C PRO A 181 -35.48 1.31 -7.89
N ASP A 182 -36.25 0.81 -8.85
CA ASP A 182 -37.47 0.01 -8.61
C ASP A 182 -37.23 -1.34 -7.88
N ARG A 183 -35.97 -1.74 -7.66
CA ARG A 183 -35.59 -3.00 -6.99
C ARG A 183 -34.74 -2.76 -5.74
N GLY A 184 -34.74 -1.55 -5.21
CA GLY A 184 -34.01 -1.20 -3.99
C GLY A 184 -32.60 -0.66 -4.23
N GLY A 185 -32.25 -0.33 -5.48
CA GLY A 185 -31.07 0.46 -5.80
C GLY A 185 -31.32 1.96 -5.63
N THR A 186 -30.30 2.78 -5.93
CA THR A 186 -30.41 4.25 -5.89
C THR A 186 -30.19 4.85 -7.28
N ASP A 187 -30.84 5.97 -7.56
CA ASP A 187 -30.69 6.70 -8.82
C ASP A 187 -29.24 7.13 -9.07
N GLU A 188 -28.52 7.50 -8.00
CA GLU A 188 -27.10 7.87 -8.08
C GLU A 188 -26.24 6.69 -8.51
N ARG A 189 -26.53 5.49 -8.00
CA ARG A 189 -25.78 4.28 -8.34
C ARG A 189 -26.07 3.86 -9.78
N MET A 190 -27.33 3.95 -10.21
CA MET A 190 -27.71 3.68 -11.59
C MET A 190 -27.05 4.67 -12.56
N ALA A 191 -27.05 5.96 -12.22
CA ALA A 191 -26.38 7.00 -13.02
C ALA A 191 -24.86 6.80 -13.11
N GLU A 192 -24.23 6.25 -12.06
CA GLU A 192 -22.81 5.89 -12.07
C GLU A 192 -22.53 4.71 -13.02
N ILE A 193 -23.36 3.68 -13.00
CA ILE A 193 -23.26 2.49 -13.87
C ILE A 193 -23.46 2.88 -15.36
N ILE A 194 -24.44 3.73 -15.65
CA ILE A 194 -24.71 4.23 -17.01
C ILE A 194 -23.50 5.02 -17.54
N ARG A 195 -22.95 5.93 -16.73
CA ARG A 195 -21.79 6.74 -17.11
C ARG A 195 -20.56 5.88 -17.38
N ALA A 196 -20.34 4.85 -16.57
CA ALA A 196 -19.24 3.91 -16.75
C ALA A 196 -19.38 3.12 -18.06
N ARG A 197 -20.59 2.65 -18.40
CA ARG A 197 -20.86 2.01 -19.71
C ARG A 197 -20.53 2.97 -20.87
N ASP A 198 -20.98 4.21 -20.79
CA ASP A 198 -20.78 5.19 -21.87
C ASP A 198 -19.31 5.54 -22.05
N GLU A 199 -18.55 5.68 -20.95
CA GLU A 199 -17.10 5.87 -21.00
C GLU A 199 -16.38 4.66 -21.60
N ALA A 200 -16.81 3.44 -21.26
CA ALA A 200 -16.21 2.19 -21.76
C ALA A 200 -16.44 1.97 -23.26
N LEU A 201 -17.59 2.38 -23.78
CA LEU A 201 -17.97 2.24 -25.20
C LEU A 201 -17.51 3.42 -26.08
N SER A 202 -16.98 4.48 -25.47
CA SER A 202 -16.42 5.66 -26.16
C SER A 202 -14.91 5.51 -26.45
N LYS A 203 -14.27 4.44 -25.94
CA LYS A 203 -12.91 4.02 -26.34
C LYS A 203 -12.94 3.16 -27.59
#